data_AF-A0A7I9Z425-F1
#
_entry.id   AF-A0A7I9Z425-F1
#
_cell.length_a   1.000
_cell.length_b   1.000
_cell.length_c   1.000
_cell.angle_alpha   90.00
_cell.angle_beta   90.00
_cell.angle_gamma   90.00
#
_symmetry.space_group_name_H-M   'P 1'
#
loop_
_entity.id
_entity.type
_entity.pdbx_description
1 polymer ?
#
loop_
_entity_poly.entity_id
_entity_poly.type
_entity_poly.pdbx_seq_one_letter_code
_entity_poly.pdbx_strand_id
1 'polypeptide(L)'
;MFRLPADRALLNRMGFNNLGAGALARRLARQRPEVPIGVNIGKTKATPAAQAVDDYRASARLVGPLASYLVVNVSSPNTPGLRDLQAVESLRPILSAVLAETTKPVLVKIAPDLSDSDVDAIADLAVELGLAGIVATNTTVSRDGLTTPGVEALGAGGISGRRWRTARSRCCAGCTAGSVTAWC
;
A
#
# COMPACT_ATOMS: atom_id res chain seq x y z
N MET A 1 -19.14 -0.91 2.30
CA MET A 1 -18.46 0.40 2.19
C MET A 1 -19.49 1.45 2.57
N PHE A 2 -19.09 2.47 3.34
CA PHE A 2 -19.98 3.52 3.82
C PHE A 2 -19.48 4.88 3.35
N ARG A 3 -20.41 5.75 2.95
CA ARG A 3 -20.13 7.15 2.62
C ARG A 3 -20.32 8.00 3.89
N LEU A 4 -19.40 8.93 4.11
CA LEU A 4 -19.43 9.91 5.20
C LEU A 4 -19.47 11.32 4.57
N PRO A 5 -20.63 11.79 4.08
CA PRO A 5 -20.70 13.02 3.28
C PRO A 5 -20.26 14.26 4.05
N ALA A 6 -20.59 14.36 5.34
CA ALA A 6 -20.21 15.49 6.19
C ALA A 6 -18.68 15.66 6.27
N ASP A 7 -17.94 14.55 6.27
CA ASP A 7 -16.48 14.54 6.33
C ASP A 7 -15.80 14.48 4.95
N ARG A 8 -16.59 14.40 3.87
CA ARG A 8 -16.12 14.10 2.51
C ARG A 8 -15.19 12.88 2.51
N ALA A 9 -15.65 11.83 3.20
CA ALA A 9 -14.87 10.65 3.51
C ALA A 9 -15.61 9.34 3.15
N LEU A 10 -14.85 8.25 3.11
CA LEU A 10 -15.36 6.89 2.93
C LEU A 10 -14.77 5.97 3.98
N LEU A 11 -15.59 5.08 4.53
CA LEU A 11 -15.17 3.95 5.36
C LEU A 11 -15.30 2.66 4.55
N ASN A 12 -14.22 1.88 4.45
CA ASN A 12 -14.25 0.61 3.71
C ASN A 12 -13.53 -0.54 4.43
N ARG A 13 -14.04 -1.75 4.21
CA ARG A 13 -13.52 -3.03 4.76
C ARG A 13 -13.41 -4.14 3.71
N MET A 14 -13.07 -3.77 2.47
CA MET A 14 -13.20 -4.70 1.33
C MET A 14 -12.15 -5.82 1.31
N GLY A 15 -10.97 -5.61 1.92
CA GLY A 15 -9.98 -6.66 2.14
C GLY A 15 -9.44 -7.32 0.86
N PHE A 16 -9.05 -6.51 -0.13
CA PHE A 16 -8.50 -6.97 -1.42
C PHE A 16 -9.42 -7.91 -2.23
N ASN A 17 -10.70 -7.55 -2.40
CA ASN A 17 -11.58 -8.26 -3.33
C ASN A 17 -11.10 -8.14 -4.79
N ASN A 18 -10.49 -9.20 -5.33
CA ASN A 18 -10.00 -9.24 -6.71
C ASN A 18 -9.96 -10.68 -7.26
N LEU A 19 -9.78 -10.83 -8.57
CA LEU A 19 -9.74 -12.13 -9.28
C LEU A 19 -8.35 -12.80 -9.28
N GLY A 20 -7.38 -12.25 -8.56
CA GLY A 20 -6.00 -12.72 -8.47
C GLY A 20 -5.07 -12.14 -9.53
N ALA A 21 -3.76 -12.18 -9.23
CA ALA A 21 -2.70 -11.65 -10.09
C ALA A 21 -2.69 -12.30 -11.49
N GLY A 22 -2.96 -13.60 -11.59
CA GLY A 22 -3.01 -14.29 -12.88
C GLY A 22 -4.16 -13.82 -13.78
N ALA A 23 -5.34 -13.53 -13.21
CA ALA A 23 -6.45 -12.97 -13.98
C ALA A 23 -6.14 -11.54 -14.45
N LEU A 24 -5.50 -10.74 -13.61
CA LEU A 24 -5.02 -9.41 -13.98
C LEU A 24 -3.96 -9.48 -15.10
N ALA A 25 -2.98 -10.36 -15.00
CA ALA A 25 -1.94 -10.53 -16.00
C ALA A 25 -2.53 -10.88 -17.38
N ARG A 26 -3.47 -11.82 -17.44
CA ARG A 26 -4.19 -12.15 -18.69
C ARG A 26 -4.93 -10.95 -19.27
N ARG A 27 -5.50 -10.08 -18.43
CA ARG A 27 -6.19 -8.87 -18.88
C ARG A 27 -5.20 -7.85 -19.43
N LEU A 28 -4.11 -7.58 -18.72
CA LEU A 28 -3.10 -6.59 -19.12
C LEU A 28 -2.37 -7.01 -20.40
N ALA A 29 -2.08 -8.30 -20.58
CA ALA A 29 -1.42 -8.81 -21.79
C ALA A 29 -2.21 -8.55 -23.09
N ARG A 30 -3.51 -8.27 -23.01
CA ARG A 30 -4.36 -7.93 -24.16
C ARG A 30 -4.51 -6.42 -24.39
N GLN A 31 -3.92 -5.59 -23.55
CA GLN A 31 -4.04 -4.14 -23.65
C GLN A 31 -2.77 -3.50 -24.20
N ARG A 32 -2.94 -2.41 -24.94
CA ARG A 32 -1.86 -1.49 -25.34
C ARG A 32 -2.19 -0.12 -24.76
N PRO A 33 -1.81 0.14 -23.49
CA PRO A 33 -2.21 1.37 -22.85
C PRO A 33 -1.41 2.55 -23.41
N GLU A 34 -2.08 3.66 -23.65
CA GLU A 34 -1.47 4.93 -24.06
C GLU A 34 -0.86 5.70 -22.88
N VAL A 35 -1.16 5.26 -21.65
CA VAL A 35 -0.68 5.84 -20.40
C VAL A 35 0.00 4.78 -19.53
N PRO A 36 0.93 5.17 -18.63
CA PRO A 36 1.56 4.22 -17.71
C PRO A 36 0.53 3.49 -16.83
N ILE A 37 0.67 2.17 -16.71
CA ILE A 37 -0.14 1.35 -15.80
C ILE A 37 0.71 0.97 -14.58
N GLY A 38 0.34 1.49 -13.42
CA GLY A 38 0.84 1.02 -12.13
C GLY A 38 0.04 -0.19 -11.63
N VAL A 39 0.73 -1.24 -11.18
CA VAL A 39 0.07 -2.41 -10.58
C VAL A 39 0.34 -2.46 -9.08
N ASN A 40 -0.73 -2.38 -8.28
CA ASN A 40 -0.67 -2.51 -6.84
C ASN A 40 -0.84 -3.99 -6.44
N ILE A 41 0.18 -4.56 -5.80
CA ILE A 41 0.17 -5.93 -5.31
C ILE A 41 0.11 -5.94 -3.79
N GLY A 42 -0.56 -6.92 -3.22
CA GLY A 42 -0.77 -7.07 -1.78
C GLY A 42 -0.84 -8.55 -1.42
N LYS A 43 -0.50 -8.88 -0.17
CA LYS A 43 -0.64 -10.25 0.35
C LYS A 43 -2.09 -10.71 0.23
N THR A 44 -2.30 -11.88 -0.36
CA THR A 44 -3.60 -12.54 -0.42
C THR A 44 -4.13 -12.76 1.00
N LYS A 45 -5.43 -12.56 1.20
CA LYS A 45 -6.04 -12.61 2.55
C LYS A 45 -5.84 -13.96 3.24
N ALA A 46 -5.93 -15.06 2.48
CA ALA A 46 -5.78 -16.43 2.98
C ALA A 46 -4.31 -16.84 3.23
N THR A 47 -3.34 -16.12 2.66
CA THR A 47 -1.91 -16.42 2.83
C THR A 47 -1.46 -16.08 4.26
N PRO A 48 -0.85 -17.01 5.01
CA PRO A 48 -0.23 -16.71 6.30
C PRO A 48 0.89 -15.67 6.18
N ALA A 49 1.15 -14.88 7.24
CA ALA A 49 2.22 -13.87 7.22
C ALA A 49 3.60 -14.46 6.89
N ALA A 50 3.90 -15.67 7.38
CA ALA A 50 5.15 -16.38 7.10
C ALA A 50 5.39 -16.68 5.61
N GLN A 51 4.32 -16.73 4.80
CA GLN A 51 4.39 -16.96 3.35
C GLN A 51 4.25 -15.67 2.54
N ALA A 52 4.25 -14.50 3.19
CA ALA A 52 4.04 -13.22 2.52
C ALA A 52 5.09 -12.96 1.44
N VAL A 53 6.36 -13.29 1.71
CA VAL A 53 7.47 -13.08 0.76
C VAL A 53 7.20 -13.79 -0.57
N ASP A 54 6.82 -15.07 -0.52
CA ASP A 54 6.56 -15.87 -1.72
C ASP A 54 5.29 -15.43 -2.46
N ASP A 55 4.26 -14.98 -1.74
CA ASP A 55 3.01 -14.48 -2.33
C ASP A 55 3.23 -13.15 -3.08
N TYR A 56 4.03 -12.24 -2.51
CA TYR A 56 4.47 -11.03 -3.19
C TYR A 56 5.36 -11.34 -4.39
N ARG A 57 6.33 -12.26 -4.25
CA ARG A 57 7.19 -12.72 -5.35
C ARG A 57 6.37 -13.27 -6.52
N ALA A 58 5.44 -14.16 -6.23
CA ALA A 58 4.56 -14.76 -7.24
C ALA A 58 3.73 -13.69 -7.97
N SER A 59 3.17 -12.73 -7.23
CA SER A 59 2.42 -11.62 -7.82
C SER A 59 3.30 -10.75 -8.72
N ALA A 60 4.49 -10.37 -8.24
CA ALA A 60 5.46 -9.56 -8.99
C ALA A 60 5.92 -10.26 -10.27
N ARG A 61 6.23 -11.55 -10.21
CA ARG A 61 6.61 -12.36 -11.39
C ARG A 61 5.53 -12.38 -12.46
N LEU A 62 4.26 -12.46 -12.06
CA LEU A 62 3.13 -12.53 -12.98
C LEU A 62 2.80 -11.18 -13.65
N VAL A 63 2.88 -10.08 -12.91
CA VAL A 63 2.41 -8.77 -13.38
C VAL A 63 3.51 -7.78 -13.71
N GLY A 64 4.72 -8.00 -13.21
CA GLY A 64 5.90 -7.13 -13.39
C GLY A 64 6.21 -6.82 -14.86
N PRO A 65 6.30 -7.82 -15.75
CA PRO A 65 6.55 -7.59 -17.18
C PRO A 65 5.47 -6.74 -17.88
N LEU A 66 4.27 -6.67 -17.31
CA LEU A 66 3.08 -6.03 -17.88
C LEU A 66 2.81 -4.64 -17.28
N ALA A 67 3.53 -4.27 -16.22
CA ALA A 67 3.35 -3.01 -15.52
C ALA A 67 4.40 -1.97 -15.94
N SER A 68 4.03 -0.69 -15.87
CA SER A 68 4.98 0.42 -15.95
C SER A 68 5.74 0.58 -14.64
N TYR A 69 5.10 0.29 -13.51
CA TYR A 69 5.70 0.23 -12.17
C TYR A 69 4.85 -0.65 -11.24
N LEU A 70 5.46 -1.15 -10.17
CA LEU A 70 4.78 -1.92 -9.13
C LEU A 70 4.65 -1.11 -7.84
N VAL A 71 3.58 -1.37 -7.09
CA VAL A 71 3.39 -0.85 -5.73
C VAL A 71 3.17 -2.03 -4.78
N VAL A 72 4.08 -2.23 -3.83
CA VAL A 72 3.98 -3.22 -2.76
C VAL A 72 3.13 -2.64 -1.62
N ASN A 73 1.97 -3.23 -1.37
CA ASN A 73 0.97 -2.70 -0.43
C ASN A 73 0.91 -3.51 0.87
N VAL A 74 1.63 -3.02 1.88
CA VAL A 74 1.68 -3.58 3.24
C VAL A 74 0.80 -2.80 4.24
N SER A 75 -0.12 -1.96 3.77
CA SER A 75 -0.75 -0.92 4.61
C SER A 75 -2.27 -0.99 4.75
N SER A 76 -2.94 -1.94 4.09
CA SER A 76 -4.40 -2.09 4.20
C SER A 76 -4.79 -2.50 5.63
N PRO A 77 -5.69 -1.75 6.30
CA PRO A 77 -6.21 -2.14 7.64
C PRO A 77 -7.21 -3.30 7.57
N ASN A 78 -7.58 -3.74 6.36
CA ASN A 78 -8.66 -4.70 6.15
C ASN A 78 -8.17 -6.14 5.94
N THR A 79 -6.85 -6.34 6.01
CA THR A 79 -6.20 -7.64 5.89
C THR A 79 -5.47 -7.91 7.21
N PRO A 80 -5.90 -8.91 8.01
CA PRO A 80 -5.28 -9.21 9.29
C PRO A 80 -3.77 -9.45 9.17
N GLY A 81 -3.00 -8.89 10.12
CA GLY A 81 -1.54 -9.01 10.20
C GLY A 81 -0.75 -8.34 9.06
N LEU A 82 -1.41 -7.65 8.13
CA LEU A 82 -0.71 -7.04 6.99
C LEU A 82 0.12 -5.83 7.39
N ARG A 83 -0.38 -5.01 8.32
CA ARG A 83 0.32 -3.79 8.78
C ARG A 83 1.56 -4.10 9.60
N ASP A 84 1.64 -5.29 10.20
CA ASP A 84 2.81 -5.76 10.93
C ASP A 84 4.00 -5.98 9.97
N LEU A 85 3.72 -6.24 8.68
CA LEU A 85 4.74 -6.35 7.63
C LEU A 85 5.39 -5.01 7.27
N GLN A 86 5.02 -3.89 7.92
CA GLN A 86 5.68 -2.60 7.75
C GLN A 86 6.95 -2.46 8.60
N ALA A 87 7.14 -3.30 9.63
CA ALA A 87 8.40 -3.36 10.36
C ALA A 87 9.54 -3.75 9.41
N VAL A 88 10.70 -3.08 9.51
CA VAL A 88 11.82 -3.19 8.56
C VAL A 88 12.28 -4.64 8.37
N GLU A 89 12.32 -5.42 9.44
CA GLU A 89 12.74 -6.82 9.47
C GLU A 89 11.82 -7.72 8.62
N SER A 90 10.52 -7.39 8.60
CA SER A 90 9.52 -8.10 7.80
C SER A 90 9.41 -7.53 6.38
N LEU A 91 9.57 -6.22 6.24
CA LEU A 91 9.41 -5.52 4.96
C LEU A 91 10.57 -5.79 4.00
N ARG A 92 11.81 -5.78 4.51
CA ARG A 92 13.02 -6.00 3.71
C ARG A 92 12.95 -7.27 2.85
N PRO A 93 12.72 -8.48 3.39
CA PRO A 93 12.69 -9.70 2.57
C PRO A 93 11.58 -9.66 1.51
N ILE A 94 10.45 -9.01 1.79
CA ILE A 94 9.37 -8.82 0.81
C ILE A 94 9.84 -7.94 -0.35
N LEU A 95 10.42 -6.77 -0.05
CA LEU A 95 10.87 -5.82 -1.06
C LEU A 95 12.01 -6.42 -1.91
N SER A 96 13.00 -7.05 -1.28
CA SER A 96 14.10 -7.73 -1.98
C SER A 96 13.58 -8.83 -2.91
N ALA A 97 12.58 -9.61 -2.47
CA ALA A 97 11.97 -10.64 -3.29
C ALA A 97 11.25 -10.06 -4.50
N VAL A 98 10.49 -8.96 -4.34
CA VAL A 98 9.80 -8.29 -5.45
C VAL A 98 10.78 -7.68 -6.44
N LEU A 99 11.82 -6.99 -5.96
CA LEU A 99 12.86 -6.38 -6.80
C LEU A 99 13.62 -7.43 -7.63
N ALA A 100 13.81 -8.64 -7.11
CA ALA A 100 14.43 -9.72 -7.86
C ALA A 100 13.59 -10.23 -9.05
N GLU A 101 12.27 -10.00 -9.05
CA GLU A 101 11.36 -10.49 -10.10
C GLU A 101 11.07 -9.45 -11.20
N THR A 102 11.52 -8.21 -11.06
CA THR A 102 11.19 -7.14 -12.01
C THR A 102 12.30 -6.11 -12.15
N THR A 103 12.49 -5.61 -13.37
CA THR A 103 13.33 -4.43 -13.63
C THR A 103 12.51 -3.12 -13.65
N LYS A 104 11.18 -3.21 -13.45
CA LYS A 104 10.31 -2.04 -13.39
C LYS A 104 10.48 -1.31 -12.05
N PRO A 105 10.27 0.02 -12.02
CA PRO A 105 10.24 0.78 -10.78
C PRO A 105 9.30 0.14 -9.75
N VAL A 106 9.79 -0.02 -8.51
CA VAL A 106 9.02 -0.56 -7.39
C VAL A 106 8.85 0.53 -6.34
N LEU A 107 7.61 0.72 -5.88
CA LEU A 107 7.28 1.60 -4.76
C LEU A 107 6.69 0.78 -3.62
N VAL A 108 6.81 1.27 -2.38
CA VAL A 108 6.11 0.71 -1.22
C VAL A 108 4.99 1.63 -0.77
N LYS A 109 3.81 1.09 -0.43
CA LYS A 109 2.67 1.86 0.07
C LYS A 109 2.47 1.62 1.56
N ILE A 110 2.58 2.69 2.35
CA ILE A 110 2.56 2.66 3.82
C ILE A 110 1.27 3.24 4.41
N ALA A 111 0.98 2.87 5.65
CA ALA A 111 -0.16 3.37 6.42
C ALA A 111 0.18 4.74 7.02
N PRO A 112 -0.82 5.62 7.22
CA PRO A 112 -0.63 6.90 7.90
C PRO A 112 -0.46 6.74 9.43
N ASP A 113 -0.73 5.55 9.96
CA ASP A 113 -0.81 5.25 11.39
C ASP A 113 0.50 4.62 11.88
N LEU A 114 1.63 5.23 11.53
CA LEU A 114 2.99 4.81 11.91
C LEU A 114 3.61 5.87 12.83
N SER A 115 4.58 5.46 13.66
CA SER A 115 5.42 6.42 14.38
C SER A 115 6.37 7.13 13.42
N ASP A 116 6.84 8.33 13.76
CA ASP A 116 7.79 9.06 12.91
C ASP A 116 9.08 8.25 12.71
N SER A 117 9.55 7.55 13.74
CA SER A 117 10.71 6.65 13.63
C SER A 117 10.49 5.46 12.70
N ASP A 118 9.27 4.90 12.63
CA ASP A 118 8.97 3.82 11.68
C ASP A 118 8.94 4.36 10.25
N VAL A 119 8.44 5.59 10.05
CA VAL A 119 8.44 6.25 8.74
C VAL A 119 9.88 6.48 8.25
N ASP A 120 10.74 7.01 9.12
CA ASP A 120 12.16 7.23 8.81
C ASP A 120 12.87 5.90 8.49
N ALA A 121 12.66 4.87 9.30
CA ALA A 121 13.28 3.56 9.09
C ALA A 121 12.82 2.90 7.76
N ILE A 122 11.55 3.07 7.37
CA ILE A 122 11.06 2.60 6.06
C ILE A 122 11.65 3.45 4.92
N ALA A 123 11.81 4.76 5.11
CA ALA A 123 12.43 5.64 4.13
C ALA A 123 13.89 5.26 3.88
N ASP A 124 14.67 5.02 4.93
CA ASP A 124 16.04 4.54 4.85
C ASP A 124 16.13 3.19 4.13
N LEU A 125 15.27 2.24 4.49
CA LEU A 125 15.17 0.95 3.81
C LEU A 125 14.86 1.11 2.31
N ALA A 126 13.96 2.03 1.96
CA ALA A 126 13.59 2.29 0.58
C ALA A 126 14.75 2.85 -0.25
N VAL A 127 15.55 3.76 0.34
CA VAL A 127 16.77 4.28 -0.29
C VAL A 127 17.79 3.16 -0.44
N GLU A 128 18.05 2.39 0.62
CA GLU A 128 19.02 1.32 0.63
C GLU A 128 18.76 0.25 -0.43
N LEU A 129 17.49 -0.18 -0.58
CA LEU A 129 17.10 -1.17 -1.56
C LEU A 129 16.90 -0.60 -2.98
N GLY A 130 17.04 0.71 -3.17
CA GLY A 130 16.85 1.37 -4.46
C GLY A 130 15.40 1.37 -4.96
N LEU A 131 14.43 1.50 -4.05
CA LEU A 131 13.04 1.70 -4.43
C LEU A 131 12.87 3.02 -5.19
N ALA A 132 11.92 3.06 -6.12
CA ALA A 132 11.65 4.25 -6.92
C ALA A 132 10.81 5.30 -6.16
N GLY A 133 10.21 4.94 -5.03
CA GLY A 133 9.34 5.84 -4.28
C GLY A 133 8.55 5.17 -3.16
N ILE A 134 7.88 6.00 -2.38
CA ILE A 134 6.96 5.58 -1.31
C ILE A 134 5.60 6.18 -1.59
N VAL A 135 4.52 5.40 -1.55
CA VAL A 135 3.14 5.91 -1.64
C VAL A 135 2.61 6.19 -0.24
N ALA A 136 2.50 7.47 0.10
CA ALA A 136 2.07 7.99 1.39
C ALA A 136 0.73 8.76 1.22
N THR A 137 -0.43 8.25 1.63
CA THR A 137 -0.67 7.14 2.55
C THR A 137 -1.83 6.26 2.09
N ASN A 138 -1.94 5.08 2.69
CA ASN A 138 -3.19 4.32 2.68
C ASN A 138 -4.24 4.95 3.61
N THR A 139 -5.38 4.29 3.78
CA THR A 139 -6.45 4.70 4.70
C THR A 139 -6.01 4.62 6.17
N THR A 140 -6.49 5.53 7.02
CA THR A 140 -6.30 5.49 8.47
C THR A 140 -7.36 4.65 9.18
N VAL A 141 -7.04 4.06 10.32
CA VAL A 141 -8.05 3.48 11.23
C VAL A 141 -8.62 4.50 12.21
N SER A 142 -7.94 5.63 12.41
CA SER A 142 -8.39 6.68 13.33
C SER A 142 -9.75 7.24 12.87
N ARG A 143 -10.60 7.52 13.86
CA ARG A 143 -11.87 8.21 13.69
C ARG A 143 -11.77 9.68 14.11
N ASP A 144 -10.59 10.10 14.56
CA ASP A 144 -10.40 11.40 15.20
C ASP A 144 -10.77 12.54 14.26
N GLY A 145 -11.57 13.45 14.79
CA GLY A 145 -12.08 14.59 14.05
C GLY A 145 -13.20 14.25 13.07
N LEU A 146 -13.68 13.02 12.90
CA LEU A 146 -14.89 12.81 12.10
C LEU A 146 -16.11 13.48 12.77
N THR A 147 -16.92 14.14 11.96
CA THR A 147 -18.12 14.86 12.37
C THR A 147 -19.40 14.14 11.99
N THR A 148 -19.32 13.13 11.13
CA THR A 148 -20.46 12.26 10.80
C THR A 148 -20.95 11.56 12.06
N PRO A 149 -22.23 11.71 12.45
CA PRO A 149 -22.78 11.04 13.62
C PRO A 149 -22.78 9.52 13.47
N GLY A 150 -22.57 8.80 14.57
CA GLY A 150 -22.68 7.34 14.62
C GLY A 150 -21.60 6.57 13.85
N VAL A 151 -20.47 7.20 13.50
CA VAL A 151 -19.37 6.54 12.77
C VAL A 151 -18.88 5.28 13.48
N GLU A 152 -18.84 5.26 14.81
CA GLU A 152 -18.42 4.09 15.58
C GLU A 152 -19.31 2.86 15.32
N ALA A 153 -20.62 3.09 15.20
CA ALA A 153 -21.58 2.01 14.92
C ALA A 153 -21.41 1.39 13.53
N LEU A 154 -20.70 2.05 12.62
CA LEU A 154 -20.41 1.50 11.30
C LEU A 154 -19.42 0.33 11.40
N GLY A 155 -18.61 0.24 12.45
CA GLY A 155 -17.64 -0.82 12.71
C GLY A 155 -16.26 -0.61 12.08
N ALA A 156 -15.42 -1.65 12.07
CA ALA A 156 -14.01 -1.59 11.67
C ALA A 156 -13.75 -1.21 10.20
N GLY A 157 -12.52 -0.78 9.89
CA GLY A 157 -12.05 -0.56 8.52
C GLY A 157 -11.49 0.84 8.30
N GLY A 158 -10.85 1.03 7.13
CA GLY A 158 -10.08 2.23 6.82
C GLY A 158 -10.93 3.41 6.36
N ILE A 159 -10.57 4.61 6.84
CA ILE A 159 -11.08 5.90 6.38
C ILE A 159 -10.16 6.49 5.31
N SER A 160 -10.78 6.99 4.24
CA SER A 160 -10.16 7.88 3.26
C SER A 160 -10.96 9.18 3.19
N GLY A 161 -10.35 10.27 2.73
CA GLY A 161 -11.09 11.51 2.46
C GLY A 161 -10.31 12.78 2.76
N ARG A 162 -10.96 13.92 2.50
CA ARG A 162 -10.34 15.25 2.52
C ARG A 162 -9.83 15.67 3.90
N ARG A 163 -10.39 15.11 4.96
CA ARG A 163 -10.11 15.46 6.36
C ARG A 163 -8.76 14.94 6.89
N TRP A 164 -8.14 14.00 6.18
CA TRP A 164 -6.90 13.34 6.62
C TRP A 164 -5.62 13.88 5.96
N ARG A 165 -5.68 15.14 5.49
CA ARG A 165 -4.52 15.80 4.89
C ARG A 165 -3.35 15.96 5.86
N THR A 166 -3.58 16.17 7.14
CA THR A 166 -2.51 16.40 8.12
C THR A 166 -1.64 15.17 8.36
N ALA A 167 -2.26 13.99 8.54
CA ALA A 167 -1.52 12.72 8.69
C ALA A 167 -0.74 12.37 7.40
N ARG A 168 -1.35 12.63 6.24
CA ARG A 168 -0.67 12.53 4.94
C ARG A 168 0.52 13.48 4.87
N SER A 169 0.35 14.76 5.16
CA SER A 169 1.43 15.76 5.10
C SER A 169 2.64 15.42 5.97
N ARG A 170 2.42 14.86 7.18
CA ARG A 170 3.52 14.41 8.05
C ARG A 170 4.27 13.21 7.47
N CYS A 171 3.54 12.17 7.08
CA CYS A 171 4.13 10.99 6.47
C CYS A 171 4.89 11.33 5.17
N CYS A 172 4.35 12.23 4.36
CA CYS A 172 5.00 12.74 3.15
C CYS A 172 6.31 13.49 3.45
N ALA A 173 6.34 14.29 4.53
CA ALA A 173 7.53 15.03 4.93
C ALA A 173 8.63 14.10 5.48
N GLY A 174 8.27 13.03 6.20
CA GLY A 174 9.24 12.02 6.68
C GLY A 174 9.80 11.13 5.56
N CYS A 175 9.08 10.96 4.45
CA CYS A 175 9.50 10.09 3.35
C CYS A 175 10.37 10.78 2.27
N THR A 176 10.94 11.96 2.54
CA THR A 176 11.88 12.61 1.60
C THR A 176 13.32 12.36 2.01
N ALA A 177 13.91 11.26 1.51
CA ALA A 177 15.32 10.92 1.73
C ALA A 177 15.99 10.53 0.40
N GLY A 178 17.12 11.18 0.08
CA GLY A 178 17.92 10.88 -1.12
C GLY A 178 17.13 11.00 -2.43
N SER A 179 17.23 9.99 -3.30
CA SER A 179 16.53 9.94 -4.60
C SER A 179 15.11 9.37 -4.53
N VAL A 180 14.63 8.97 -3.35
CA VAL A 180 13.31 8.36 -3.17
C VAL A 180 12.28 9.47 -2.98
N THR A 181 11.27 9.52 -3.84
CA THR A 181 10.19 10.52 -3.77
C THR A 181 8.94 9.94 -3.11
N ALA A 182 8.35 10.67 -2.17
CA ALA A 182 7.06 10.35 -1.60
C ALA A 182 5.91 10.77 -2.55
N TRP A 183 5.04 9.81 -2.88
CA TRP A 183 3.84 9.99 -3.69
C TRP A 183 2.66 10.17 -2.75
N CYS A 184 2.27 11.43 -2.65
CA CYS A 184 1.14 11.91 -1.89
C CYS A 184 0.09 12.36 -2.90
#